data_AF-A0A7H4MRD5-F1
#
_entry.id   AF-A0A7H4MRD5-F1
#
_cell.length_a   1.000
_cell.length_b   1.000
_cell.length_c   1.000
_cell.angle_alpha   90.00
_cell.angle_beta   90.00
_cell.angle_gamma   90.00
#
_symmetry.space_group_name_H-M   'P 1'
#
loop_
_entity.id
_entity.type
_entity.pdbx_description
1 polymer ?
#
loop_
_entity_poly.entity_id
_entity_poly.type
_entity_poly.pdbx_seq_one_letter_code
_entity_poly.pdbx_strand_id
1 'polypeptide(L)'
;MVAATGGHQVPLTVTGPLGEPVEAFYGLSGDRQCAFIEMAAASGLESVPPAQRNPLLTTSWGTGELIRHALDAGVRQIIIGIGGSATNDGGAGMAQALGAKLLTADGQQIASGGGALETLARIDLSELDPRLADCRIEVACDVTNPLTGPQGASAVFGPQKGATTQMIDRLDSGLLHYARINRPRFRYRCAEPGRRWRGGRHGGGAVCVLCATLRPGIEIVTDALQLATRVADADLVITGEGRIDSQTIHGKVPVG
;
A
#
# COMPACT_ATOMS: atom_id res chain seq x y z
N MET A 1 9.03 -4.59 14.23
CA MET A 1 9.15 -5.80 13.39
C MET A 1 10.60 -6.24 13.18
N VAL A 2 11.46 -5.42 12.56
CA VAL A 2 12.87 -5.76 12.28
C VAL A 2 13.62 -6.25 13.54
N ALA A 3 13.70 -5.42 14.57
CA ALA A 3 14.39 -5.78 15.82
C ALA A 3 13.77 -7.03 16.49
N ALA A 4 12.44 -7.11 16.53
CA ALA A 4 11.71 -8.22 17.15
C ALA A 4 11.92 -9.58 16.47
N THR A 5 12.35 -9.58 15.21
CA THR A 5 12.62 -10.79 14.41
C THR A 5 14.12 -11.03 14.19
N GLY A 6 15.00 -10.28 14.87
CA GLY A 6 16.46 -10.36 14.65
C GLY A 6 16.87 -9.99 13.22
N GLY A 7 16.06 -9.17 12.56
CA GLY A 7 16.24 -8.74 11.18
C GLY A 7 17.20 -7.57 11.00
N HIS A 8 17.29 -7.07 9.77
CA HIS A 8 18.04 -5.86 9.43
C HIS A 8 17.28 -4.98 8.44
N GLN A 9 17.68 -3.71 8.34
CA GLN A 9 17.19 -2.80 7.31
C GLN A 9 18.06 -2.92 6.05
N VAL A 10 17.40 -2.81 4.90
CA VAL A 10 18.04 -2.79 3.58
C VAL A 10 17.78 -1.40 2.97
N PRO A 11 18.80 -0.54 2.87
CA PRO A 11 18.67 0.76 2.21
C PRO A 11 18.58 0.59 0.70
N LEU A 12 17.81 1.44 0.04
CA LEU A 12 17.63 1.44 -1.40
C LEU A 12 17.28 2.84 -1.91
N THR A 13 17.93 3.29 -2.97
CA THR A 13 17.50 4.47 -3.72
C THR A 13 16.33 4.08 -4.63
N VAL A 14 15.19 4.75 -4.47
CA VAL A 14 13.95 4.48 -5.24
C VAL A 14 13.34 5.78 -5.76
N THR A 15 12.36 5.65 -6.63
CA THR A 15 11.59 6.79 -7.16
C THR A 15 10.70 7.38 -6.07
N GLY A 16 10.98 8.63 -5.68
CA GLY A 16 10.21 9.37 -4.70
C GLY A 16 8.83 9.79 -5.22
N PRO A 17 8.01 10.43 -4.36
CA PRO A 17 6.65 10.82 -4.71
C PRO A 17 6.59 11.77 -5.90
N LEU A 18 7.61 12.61 -6.11
CA LEU A 18 7.66 13.59 -7.20
C LEU A 18 8.39 13.08 -8.46
N GLY A 19 8.78 11.80 -8.48
CA GLY A 19 9.55 11.19 -9.59
C GLY A 19 11.07 11.27 -9.44
N GLU A 20 11.56 12.09 -8.51
CA GLU A 20 12.99 12.20 -8.22
C GLU A 20 13.49 11.05 -7.32
N PRO A 21 14.74 10.60 -7.45
CA PRO A 21 15.30 9.57 -6.57
C PRO A 21 15.34 10.01 -5.09
N VAL A 22 14.97 9.10 -4.20
CA VAL A 22 15.02 9.27 -2.74
C VAL A 22 15.65 8.05 -2.07
N GLU A 23 16.35 8.29 -0.97
CA GLU A 23 16.82 7.21 -0.10
C GLU A 23 15.63 6.65 0.69
N ALA A 24 15.36 5.36 0.48
CA ALA A 24 14.34 4.60 1.19
C ALA A 24 14.95 3.36 1.83
N PHE A 25 14.13 2.60 2.53
CA PHE A 25 14.54 1.32 3.09
C PHE A 25 13.34 0.39 3.23
N TYR A 26 13.62 -0.91 3.38
CA TYR A 26 12.68 -1.87 3.92
C TYR A 26 13.38 -2.77 4.95
N GLY A 27 12.60 -3.44 5.79
CA GLY A 27 13.10 -4.40 6.76
C GLY A 27 13.06 -5.82 6.23
N LEU A 28 14.07 -6.62 6.55
CA LEU A 28 14.08 -8.06 6.31
C LEU A 28 14.16 -8.80 7.65
N SER A 29 13.30 -9.79 7.85
CA SER A 29 13.32 -10.69 9.01
C SER A 29 14.63 -11.47 9.12
N GLY A 30 14.97 -11.93 10.33
CA GLY A 30 16.22 -12.66 10.58
C GLY A 30 16.33 -13.98 9.80
N ASP A 31 15.22 -14.66 9.54
CA ASP A 31 15.12 -15.87 8.72
C ASP A 31 15.01 -15.58 7.20
N ARG A 32 14.95 -14.30 6.84
CA ARG A 32 14.80 -13.78 5.47
C ARG A 32 13.53 -14.24 4.75
N GLN A 33 12.52 -14.72 5.47
CA GLN A 33 11.25 -15.18 4.87
C GLN A 33 10.22 -14.05 4.71
N CYS A 34 10.31 -13.02 5.53
CA CYS A 34 9.39 -11.89 5.57
C CYS A 34 10.10 -10.54 5.34
N ALA A 35 9.53 -9.70 4.47
CA ALA A 35 9.87 -8.29 4.36
C ALA A 35 8.84 -7.38 5.04
N PHE A 36 9.30 -6.27 5.60
CA PHE A 36 8.50 -5.23 6.23
C PHE A 36 8.70 -3.93 5.45
N ILE A 37 7.68 -3.45 4.78
CA ILE A 37 7.75 -2.25 3.93
C ILE A 37 6.84 -1.19 4.54
N GLU A 38 7.39 0.00 4.78
CA GLU A 38 6.58 1.19 5.05
C GLU A 38 6.54 2.01 3.77
N MET A 39 5.35 2.20 3.18
CA MET A 39 5.27 2.92 1.91
C MET A 39 5.80 4.34 2.04
N ALA A 40 5.71 4.94 3.22
CA ALA A 40 6.13 6.31 3.47
C ALA A 40 7.64 6.49 3.26
N ALA A 41 8.44 5.44 3.38
CA ALA A 41 9.87 5.49 3.09
C ALA A 41 10.16 5.84 1.62
N ALA A 42 9.30 5.41 0.69
CA ALA A 42 9.44 5.71 -0.74
C ALA A 42 8.46 6.78 -1.24
N SER A 43 7.24 6.80 -0.70
CA SER A 43 6.08 7.50 -1.23
C SER A 43 5.38 8.36 -0.16
N GLY A 44 6.13 8.79 0.86
CA GLY A 44 5.63 9.47 2.05
C GLY A 44 5.42 10.98 1.91
N LEU A 45 4.48 11.49 2.70
CA LEU A 45 4.12 12.92 2.79
C LEU A 45 5.25 13.79 3.35
N GLU A 46 6.11 13.22 4.19
CA GLU A 46 7.28 13.88 4.76
C GLU A 46 8.39 14.11 3.72
N SER A 47 8.46 13.25 2.70
CA SER A 47 9.39 13.39 1.57
C SER A 47 8.98 14.48 0.58
N VAL A 48 7.81 15.12 0.77
CA VAL A 48 7.30 16.18 -0.11
C VAL A 48 7.18 17.49 0.65
N PRO A 49 7.98 18.52 0.30
CA PRO A 49 7.87 19.85 0.88
C PRO A 49 6.44 20.38 0.77
N PRO A 50 5.87 21.07 1.78
CA PRO A 50 4.49 21.53 1.76
C PRO A 50 4.09 22.30 0.49
N ALA A 51 4.99 23.14 -0.04
CA ALA A 51 4.76 23.93 -1.25
C ALA A 51 4.70 23.10 -2.54
N GLN A 52 5.19 21.85 -2.53
CA GLN A 52 5.24 20.95 -3.68
C GLN A 52 4.20 19.83 -3.61
N ARG A 53 3.36 19.83 -2.57
CA ARG A 53 2.33 18.80 -2.37
C ARG A 53 1.24 18.94 -3.43
N ASN A 54 1.23 18.01 -4.38
CA ASN A 54 0.23 17.93 -5.43
C ASN A 54 -0.17 16.47 -5.71
N PRO A 55 -1.31 16.00 -5.17
CA PRO A 55 -1.73 14.60 -5.28
C PRO A 55 -2.16 14.19 -6.70
N LEU A 56 -2.31 15.15 -7.63
CA LEU A 56 -2.48 14.84 -9.06
C LEU A 56 -1.20 14.31 -9.69
N LEU A 57 -0.03 14.67 -9.15
CA LEU A 57 1.28 14.35 -9.72
C LEU A 57 2.02 13.27 -8.93
N THR A 58 1.74 13.14 -7.63
CA THR A 58 2.54 12.27 -6.77
C THR A 58 2.33 10.78 -7.08
N THR A 59 3.43 10.05 -7.23
CA THR A 59 3.45 8.64 -7.65
C THR A 59 3.83 7.67 -6.54
N SER A 60 3.23 6.48 -6.55
CA SER A 60 3.57 5.37 -5.66
C SER A 60 4.68 4.44 -6.21
N TRP A 61 5.35 4.83 -7.30
CA TRP A 61 6.32 4.00 -8.02
C TRP A 61 7.38 3.38 -7.12
N GLY A 62 8.05 4.18 -6.27
CA GLY A 62 9.10 3.68 -5.39
C GLY A 62 8.62 2.62 -4.39
N THR A 63 7.35 2.63 -3.99
CA THR A 63 6.77 1.53 -3.19
C THR A 63 6.81 0.21 -3.97
N GLY A 64 6.51 0.24 -5.28
CA GLY A 64 6.61 -0.93 -6.14
C GLY A 64 8.06 -1.41 -6.30
N GLU A 65 9.03 -0.49 -6.30
CA GLU A 65 10.45 -0.83 -6.33
C GLU A 65 10.92 -1.51 -5.04
N LEU A 66 10.45 -1.04 -3.87
CA LEU A 66 10.70 -1.72 -2.59
C LEU A 66 10.12 -3.13 -2.58
N ILE A 67 8.90 -3.31 -3.10
CA ILE A 67 8.26 -4.64 -3.22
C ILE A 67 9.07 -5.53 -4.15
N ARG A 68 9.48 -5.02 -5.33
CA ARG A 68 10.31 -5.77 -6.29
C ARG A 68 11.62 -6.22 -5.65
N HIS A 69 12.31 -5.32 -4.95
CA HIS A 69 13.56 -5.67 -4.27
C HIS A 69 13.35 -6.68 -3.13
N ALA A 70 12.24 -6.60 -2.40
CA ALA A 70 11.88 -7.63 -1.42
C ALA A 70 11.66 -9.00 -2.07
N LEU A 71 10.99 -9.05 -3.23
CA LEU A 71 10.82 -10.29 -4.02
C LEU A 71 12.15 -10.81 -4.56
N ASP A 72 13.09 -9.93 -4.93
CA ASP A 72 14.45 -10.30 -5.34
C ASP A 72 15.22 -10.97 -4.21
N ALA A 73 14.95 -10.61 -2.95
CA ALA A 73 15.50 -11.27 -1.78
C ALA A 73 14.86 -12.65 -1.49
N GLY A 74 13.86 -13.08 -2.28
CA GLY A 74 13.23 -14.40 -2.17
C GLY A 74 12.25 -14.55 -1.01
N VAL A 75 11.75 -13.45 -0.46
CA VAL A 75 10.77 -13.49 0.63
C VAL A 75 9.47 -14.13 0.17
N ARG A 76 8.81 -14.84 1.09
CA ARG A 76 7.48 -15.43 0.85
C ARG A 76 6.35 -14.67 1.51
N GLN A 77 6.69 -13.73 2.38
CA GLN A 77 5.74 -12.85 3.04
C GLN A 77 6.21 -11.39 2.94
N ILE A 78 5.27 -10.50 2.66
CA ILE A 78 5.49 -9.05 2.68
C ILE A 78 4.40 -8.43 3.54
N ILE A 79 4.79 -7.67 4.56
CA ILE A 79 3.90 -6.84 5.36
C ILE A 79 4.12 -5.39 4.95
N ILE A 80 3.05 -4.70 4.54
CA ILE A 80 3.11 -3.32 4.05
C ILE A 80 2.30 -2.40 4.97
N GLY A 81 2.96 -1.41 5.55
CA GLY A 81 2.32 -0.26 6.18
C GLY A 81 2.02 0.82 5.15
N ILE A 82 0.76 1.23 5.01
CA ILE A 82 0.32 2.22 4.01
C ILE A 82 0.03 3.62 4.59
N GLY A 83 0.35 3.84 5.87
CA GLY A 83 0.22 5.14 6.53
C GLY A 83 1.17 6.20 5.95
N GLY A 84 0.83 7.49 6.14
CA GLY A 84 1.73 8.60 5.83
C GLY A 84 1.95 8.89 4.34
N SER A 85 1.07 8.42 3.44
CA SER A 85 1.23 8.58 1.98
C SER A 85 1.15 10.03 1.48
N ALA A 86 1.99 10.38 0.50
CA ALA A 86 1.87 11.60 -0.31
C ALA A 86 0.94 11.44 -1.53
N THR A 87 0.59 10.21 -1.87
CA THR A 87 0.05 9.82 -3.18
C THR A 87 -1.47 9.70 -3.15
N ASN A 88 -2.10 9.97 -4.30
CA ASN A 88 -3.53 9.68 -4.52
C ASN A 88 -3.75 9.03 -5.90
N ASP A 89 -2.75 8.26 -6.35
CA ASP A 89 -2.72 7.57 -7.65
C ASP A 89 -3.40 6.20 -7.64
N GLY A 90 -4.04 5.83 -6.53
CA GLY A 90 -4.66 4.52 -6.37
C GLY A 90 -3.67 3.38 -6.57
N GLY A 91 -2.37 3.57 -6.26
CA GLY A 91 -1.35 2.55 -6.45
C GLY A 91 -0.99 2.24 -7.90
N ALA A 92 -1.37 3.11 -8.85
CA ALA A 92 -1.03 2.96 -10.26
C ALA A 92 0.48 2.92 -10.49
N GLY A 93 1.23 3.85 -9.90
CA GLY A 93 2.69 3.88 -10.03
C GLY A 93 3.35 2.61 -9.48
N MET A 94 2.92 2.16 -8.30
CA MET A 94 3.37 0.91 -7.70
C MET A 94 3.10 -0.31 -8.60
N ALA A 95 1.90 -0.38 -9.19
CA ALA A 95 1.55 -1.44 -10.14
C ALA A 95 2.44 -1.42 -11.39
N GLN A 96 2.71 -0.23 -11.94
CA GLN A 96 3.57 -0.06 -13.10
C GLN A 96 5.01 -0.48 -12.80
N ALA A 97 5.55 -0.12 -11.64
CA ALA A 97 6.89 -0.54 -11.19
C ALA A 97 7.04 -2.06 -11.05
N LEU A 98 5.93 -2.76 -10.82
CA LEU A 98 5.84 -4.23 -10.72
C LEU A 98 5.49 -4.91 -12.06
N GLY A 99 5.46 -4.16 -13.17
CA GLY A 99 5.28 -4.71 -14.52
C GLY A 99 3.86 -4.64 -15.08
N ALA A 100 2.89 -4.06 -14.35
CA ALA A 100 1.59 -3.77 -14.95
C ALA A 100 1.71 -2.66 -16.00
N LYS A 101 1.03 -2.79 -17.14
CA LYS A 101 0.92 -1.70 -18.11
C LYS A 101 -0.43 -1.03 -17.94
N LEU A 102 -0.42 0.22 -17.50
CA LEU A 102 -1.62 1.05 -17.40
C LEU A 102 -1.60 1.98 -18.61
N LEU A 103 -2.49 1.74 -19.57
CA LEU A 103 -2.39 2.28 -20.93
C LEU A 103 -3.53 3.26 -21.24
N THR A 104 -3.20 4.32 -21.98
CA THR A 104 -4.14 5.24 -22.62
C THR A 104 -4.85 4.58 -23.80
N ALA A 105 -5.82 5.27 -24.39
CA ALA A 105 -6.53 4.80 -25.59
C ALA A 105 -5.58 4.57 -26.79
N ASP A 106 -4.50 5.34 -26.86
CA ASP A 106 -3.47 5.24 -27.91
C ASP A 106 -2.41 4.15 -27.60
N GLY A 107 -2.60 3.37 -26.54
CA GLY A 107 -1.71 2.28 -26.16
C GLY A 107 -0.40 2.73 -25.49
N GLN A 108 -0.29 3.99 -25.05
CA GLN A 108 0.86 4.50 -24.31
C GLN A 108 0.68 4.32 -22.80
N GLN A 109 1.76 4.18 -22.03
CA GLN A 109 1.68 4.20 -20.55
C GLN A 109 1.06 5.53 -20.08
N ILE A 110 0.15 5.46 -19.10
CA ILE A 110 -0.35 6.68 -18.43
C ILE A 110 0.81 7.38 -17.71
N ALA A 111 0.70 8.70 -17.60
CA ALA A 111 1.64 9.50 -16.81
C ALA A 111 1.59 9.11 -15.31
N SER A 112 2.55 9.62 -14.54
CA SER A 112 2.55 9.46 -13.08
C SER A 112 1.45 10.30 -12.41
N GLY A 113 1.02 9.84 -11.24
CA GLY A 113 0.12 10.58 -10.35
C GLY A 113 -1.36 10.31 -10.54
N GLY A 114 -2.17 10.76 -9.58
CA GLY A 114 -3.62 10.51 -9.57
C GLY A 114 -4.40 11.19 -10.69
N GLY A 115 -3.89 12.29 -11.24
CA GLY A 115 -4.53 12.95 -12.38
C GLY A 115 -4.46 12.10 -13.65
N ALA A 116 -3.41 11.29 -13.82
CA ALA A 116 -3.24 10.46 -14.99
C ALA A 116 -4.27 9.33 -15.11
N LEU A 117 -4.92 8.95 -14.00
CA LEU A 117 -5.97 7.94 -13.98
C LEU A 117 -7.15 8.31 -14.88
N GLU A 118 -7.39 9.60 -15.14
CA GLU A 118 -8.43 10.07 -16.06
C GLU A 118 -8.20 9.57 -17.51
N THR A 119 -6.94 9.37 -17.90
CA THR A 119 -6.54 8.95 -19.24
C THR A 119 -6.47 7.44 -19.43
N LEU A 120 -6.63 6.67 -18.35
CA LEU A 120 -6.53 5.22 -18.40
C LEU A 120 -7.65 4.63 -19.27
N ALA A 121 -7.29 3.78 -20.21
CA ALA A 121 -8.24 3.06 -21.07
C ALA A 121 -8.15 1.54 -20.89
N ARG A 122 -6.93 1.01 -20.71
CA ARG A 122 -6.67 -0.42 -20.63
C ARG A 122 -5.61 -0.72 -19.59
N ILE A 123 -5.82 -1.80 -18.84
CA ILE A 123 -4.78 -2.37 -17.98
C ILE A 123 -4.27 -3.63 -18.68
N ASP A 124 -2.99 -3.94 -18.58
CA ASP A 124 -2.37 -5.18 -19.01
C ASP A 124 -1.53 -5.73 -17.86
N LEU A 125 -1.76 -6.99 -17.50
CA LEU A 125 -1.08 -7.66 -16.39
C LEU A 125 -0.20 -8.82 -16.88
N SER A 126 -0.01 -8.96 -18.19
CA SER A 126 0.79 -10.05 -18.79
C SER A 126 2.26 -10.04 -18.34
N GLU A 127 2.80 -8.87 -18.01
CA GLU A 127 4.18 -8.69 -17.55
C GLU A 127 4.26 -8.35 -16.05
N LEU A 128 3.15 -8.50 -15.31
CA LEU A 128 3.15 -8.33 -13.86
C LEU A 128 4.07 -9.37 -13.23
N ASP A 129 4.89 -8.95 -12.25
CA ASP A 129 5.86 -9.82 -11.58
C ASP A 129 5.18 -11.12 -11.08
N PRO A 130 5.54 -12.29 -11.63
CA PRO A 130 4.83 -13.53 -11.32
C PRO A 130 5.02 -13.97 -9.87
N ARG A 131 6.10 -13.52 -9.20
CA ARG A 131 6.39 -13.86 -7.80
C ARG A 131 5.35 -13.30 -6.84
N LEU A 132 4.63 -12.24 -7.22
CA LEU A 132 3.51 -11.70 -6.46
C LEU A 132 2.40 -12.74 -6.23
N ALA A 133 2.25 -13.69 -7.15
CA ALA A 133 1.24 -14.73 -7.03
C ALA A 133 1.56 -15.71 -5.88
N ASP A 134 2.85 -15.98 -5.62
CA ASP A 134 3.29 -16.97 -4.65
C ASP A 134 3.73 -16.35 -3.31
N CYS A 135 3.79 -15.01 -3.26
CA CYS A 135 4.08 -14.25 -2.05
C CYS A 135 2.80 -13.88 -1.30
N ARG A 136 2.75 -14.15 0.01
CA ARG A 136 1.69 -13.66 0.89
C ARG A 136 1.91 -12.17 1.17
N ILE A 137 1.02 -11.32 0.69
CA ILE A 137 1.09 -9.87 0.92
C ILE A 137 -0.03 -9.44 1.86
N GLU A 138 0.35 -8.86 3.00
CA GLU A 138 -0.56 -8.30 3.99
C GLU A 138 -0.35 -6.80 4.08
N VAL A 139 -1.45 -6.04 4.05
CA VAL A 139 -1.44 -4.59 4.11
C VAL A 139 -2.12 -4.15 5.39
N ALA A 140 -1.38 -3.44 6.24
CA ALA A 140 -1.89 -2.85 7.47
C ALA A 140 -2.79 -1.65 7.14
N CYS A 141 -4.10 -1.81 7.36
CA CYS A 141 -5.11 -0.82 7.02
C CYS A 141 -6.10 -0.66 8.18
N ASP A 142 -5.91 0.41 8.96
CA ASP A 142 -6.72 0.70 10.15
C ASP A 142 -7.93 1.61 9.86
N VAL A 143 -8.20 1.88 8.59
CA VAL A 143 -9.31 2.73 8.15
C VAL A 143 -10.30 1.96 7.28
N THR A 144 -11.58 2.29 7.42
CA THR A 144 -12.70 1.64 6.70
C THR A 144 -13.17 2.43 5.48
N ASN A 145 -12.50 3.56 5.17
CA ASN A 145 -12.86 4.44 4.08
C ASN A 145 -12.92 3.71 2.73
N PRO A 146 -13.99 3.89 1.93
CA PRO A 146 -14.06 3.35 0.58
C PRO A 146 -13.04 4.02 -0.35
N LEU A 147 -12.88 3.47 -1.56
CA LEU A 147 -12.02 4.06 -2.58
C LEU A 147 -12.49 5.47 -2.98
N THR A 148 -13.80 5.62 -3.22
CA THR A 148 -14.41 6.83 -3.79
C THR A 148 -15.61 7.33 -2.99
N GLY A 149 -16.04 8.55 -3.27
CA GLY A 149 -17.24 9.18 -2.70
C GLY A 149 -16.95 10.08 -1.49
N PRO A 150 -17.98 10.53 -0.76
CA PRO A 150 -17.83 11.55 0.29
C PRO A 150 -16.93 11.13 1.47
N GLN A 151 -16.83 9.83 1.72
CA GLN A 151 -15.91 9.25 2.71
C GLN A 151 -14.72 8.55 2.05
N GLY A 152 -14.51 8.77 0.75
CA GLY A 152 -13.49 8.14 -0.08
C GLY A 152 -12.08 8.65 0.18
N ALA A 153 -11.09 8.02 -0.47
CA ALA A 153 -9.68 8.33 -0.27
C ALA A 153 -9.35 9.81 -0.57
N SER A 154 -9.84 10.31 -1.70
CA SER A 154 -9.61 11.71 -2.13
C SER A 154 -10.27 12.71 -1.19
N ALA A 155 -11.52 12.47 -0.77
CA ALA A 155 -12.27 13.40 0.06
C ALA A 155 -11.70 13.50 1.49
N VAL A 156 -11.33 12.37 2.09
CA VAL A 156 -10.90 12.31 3.50
C VAL A 156 -9.40 12.58 3.65
N PHE A 157 -8.57 12.02 2.78
CA PHE A 157 -7.10 12.10 2.91
C PHE A 157 -6.44 13.01 1.88
N GLY A 158 -7.16 13.47 0.85
CA GLY A 158 -6.64 14.42 -0.13
C GLY A 158 -6.23 15.78 0.46
N PRO A 159 -7.02 16.42 1.35
CA PRO A 159 -6.70 17.75 1.88
C PRO A 159 -5.33 17.83 2.55
N GLN A 160 -4.96 16.85 3.39
CA GLN A 160 -3.64 16.82 4.04
C GLN A 160 -2.48 16.61 3.05
N LYS A 161 -2.78 16.07 1.85
CA LYS A 161 -1.84 15.88 0.74
C LYS A 161 -1.77 17.08 -0.20
N GLY A 162 -2.46 18.19 0.11
CA GLY A 162 -2.48 19.41 -0.72
C GLY A 162 -3.59 19.45 -1.77
N ALA A 163 -4.58 18.56 -1.71
CA ALA A 163 -5.70 18.60 -2.66
C ALA A 163 -6.63 19.80 -2.38
N THR A 164 -6.90 20.61 -3.40
CA THR A 164 -8.02 21.56 -3.39
C THR A 164 -9.34 20.82 -3.64
N THR A 165 -10.48 21.46 -3.38
CA THR A 165 -11.81 20.87 -3.67
C THR A 165 -11.93 20.39 -5.12
N GLN A 166 -11.42 21.18 -6.08
CA GLN A 166 -11.43 20.80 -7.50
C GLN A 166 -10.52 19.59 -7.79
N MET A 167 -9.36 19.50 -7.11
CA MET A 167 -8.51 18.31 -7.22
C MET A 167 -9.18 17.08 -6.64
N ILE A 168 -9.90 17.21 -5.52
CA ILE A 168 -10.63 16.10 -4.90
C ILE A 168 -11.65 15.51 -5.87
N ASP A 169 -12.46 16.35 -6.53
CA ASP A 169 -13.48 15.89 -7.49
C ASP A 169 -12.85 15.15 -8.68
N ARG A 170 -11.74 15.68 -9.20
CA ARG A 170 -10.97 15.04 -10.29
C ARG A 170 -10.38 13.71 -9.86
N LEU A 171 -9.71 13.68 -8.72
CA LEU A 171 -9.09 12.47 -8.17
C LEU A 171 -10.13 11.39 -7.85
N ASP A 172 -11.26 11.76 -7.24
CA ASP A 172 -12.35 10.82 -6.96
C ASP A 172 -12.92 10.22 -8.25
N SER A 173 -13.14 11.07 -9.27
CA SER A 173 -13.59 10.63 -10.59
C SER A 173 -12.58 9.69 -11.27
N GLY A 174 -11.29 10.02 -11.20
CA GLY A 174 -10.21 9.19 -11.72
C GLY A 174 -10.11 7.83 -11.00
N LEU A 175 -10.23 7.80 -9.68
CA LEU A 175 -10.27 6.55 -8.91
C LEU A 175 -11.51 5.71 -9.21
N LEU A 176 -12.67 6.35 -9.41
CA LEU A 176 -13.90 5.66 -9.79
C LEU A 176 -13.76 5.04 -11.18
N HIS A 177 -13.19 5.77 -12.12
CA HIS A 177 -12.87 5.28 -13.46
C HIS A 177 -11.88 4.10 -13.41
N TYR A 178 -10.81 4.24 -12.63
CA TYR A 178 -9.84 3.17 -12.39
C TYR A 178 -10.52 1.90 -11.86
N ALA A 179 -11.40 2.03 -10.86
CA ALA A 179 -12.14 0.90 -10.31
C ALA A 179 -13.09 0.24 -11.33
N ARG A 180 -13.69 1.02 -12.23
CA ARG A 180 -14.57 0.51 -13.30
C ARG A 180 -13.79 -0.30 -14.33
N ILE A 181 -12.64 0.19 -14.80
CA ILE A 181 -11.79 -0.53 -15.76
C ILE A 181 -11.32 -1.87 -15.17
N ASN A 182 -11.03 -1.90 -13.87
CA ASN A 182 -10.55 -3.13 -13.24
C ASN A 182 -11.66 -4.18 -12.93
N ARG A 183 -12.94 -3.79 -12.85
CA ARG A 183 -14.06 -4.68 -12.42
C ARG A 183 -14.14 -6.05 -13.10
N PRO A 184 -13.96 -6.18 -14.44
CA PRO A 184 -14.10 -7.47 -15.11
C PRO A 184 -12.98 -8.46 -14.77
N ARG A 185 -11.73 -7.97 -14.60
CA ARG A 185 -10.56 -8.81 -14.34
C ARG A 185 -10.44 -9.26 -12.89
N PHE A 186 -10.99 -8.49 -11.96
CA PHE A 186 -11.13 -8.90 -10.56
C PHE A 186 -11.99 -10.16 -10.39
N ARG A 187 -13.06 -10.32 -11.16
CA ARG A 187 -13.91 -11.52 -11.04
C ARG A 187 -13.19 -12.81 -11.44
N TYR A 188 -12.22 -12.73 -12.36
CA TYR A 188 -11.55 -13.90 -12.93
C TYR A 188 -10.45 -14.46 -12.00
N ARG A 189 -9.62 -13.59 -11.39
CA ARG A 189 -8.56 -14.03 -10.46
C ARG A 189 -9.09 -14.49 -9.09
N CYS A 190 -10.29 -14.02 -8.69
CA CYS A 190 -10.93 -14.40 -7.44
C CYS A 190 -11.62 -15.78 -7.47
N ALA A 191 -11.78 -16.38 -8.65
CA ALA A 191 -12.55 -17.62 -8.83
C ALA A 191 -11.68 -18.88 -9.00
N GLU A 192 -10.35 -18.77 -9.04
CA GLU A 192 -9.46 -19.93 -9.15
C GLU A 192 -9.39 -20.73 -7.84
N PRO A 193 -9.69 -22.05 -7.86
CA PRO A 193 -9.56 -22.91 -6.68
C PRO A 193 -8.11 -22.94 -6.20
N GLY A 194 -7.87 -22.54 -4.94
CA GLY A 194 -6.54 -22.56 -4.29
C GLY A 194 -5.93 -21.19 -4.01
N ARG A 195 -6.39 -20.12 -4.67
CA ARG A 195 -5.94 -18.74 -4.43
C ARG A 195 -7.06 -17.98 -3.69
N ARG A 196 -7.10 -18.08 -2.35
CA ARG A 196 -8.10 -17.39 -1.53
C ARG A 196 -7.76 -15.90 -1.43
N TRP A 197 -8.22 -15.09 -2.39
CA TRP A 197 -8.21 -13.64 -2.21
C TRP A 197 -9.38 -13.23 -1.29
N ARG A 198 -9.04 -12.64 -0.14
CA ARG A 198 -9.96 -11.97 0.81
C ARG A 198 -9.76 -10.46 0.76
N GLY A 199 -9.56 -9.85 -0.41
CA GLY A 199 -9.48 -8.40 -0.48
C GLY A 199 -10.89 -7.80 -0.42
N GLY A 200 -11.12 -7.02 0.63
CA GLY A 200 -12.36 -6.31 0.83
C GLY A 200 -12.61 -5.25 -0.25
N ARG A 201 -13.87 -4.83 -0.34
CA ARG A 201 -14.34 -3.63 -1.08
C ARG A 201 -13.71 -2.30 -0.64
N HIS A 202 -12.75 -2.34 0.28
CA HIS A 202 -12.22 -1.19 1.02
C HIS A 202 -10.71 -1.24 0.92
N GLY A 203 -10.03 -0.09 0.91
CA GLY A 203 -8.60 0.00 0.64
C GLY A 203 -8.32 0.41 -0.81
N GLY A 204 -7.67 1.57 -0.96
CA GLY A 204 -7.36 2.22 -2.23
C GLY A 204 -6.78 1.29 -3.31
N GLY A 205 -6.86 1.68 -4.58
CA GLY A 205 -6.54 0.85 -5.75
C GLY A 205 -5.16 0.15 -5.79
N ALA A 206 -4.27 0.44 -4.84
CA ALA A 206 -3.02 -0.28 -4.60
C ALA A 206 -3.25 -1.75 -4.24
N VAL A 207 -4.33 -2.04 -3.50
CA VAL A 207 -4.67 -3.39 -3.02
C VAL A 207 -5.08 -4.31 -4.18
N CYS A 208 -5.58 -3.72 -5.26
CA CYS A 208 -6.13 -4.41 -6.40
C CYS A 208 -5.08 -5.18 -7.24
N VAL A 209 -3.86 -4.66 -7.33
CA VAL A 209 -2.81 -5.26 -8.18
C VAL A 209 -1.96 -6.27 -7.41
N LEU A 210 -1.76 -6.05 -6.10
CA LEU A 210 -0.91 -6.89 -5.27
C LEU A 210 -1.54 -8.21 -4.82
N CYS A 211 -2.82 -8.47 -5.11
CA CYS A 211 -3.57 -9.58 -4.51
C CYS A 211 -3.46 -9.62 -2.97
N ALA A 212 -3.25 -8.46 -2.34
CA ALA A 212 -2.98 -8.35 -0.92
C ALA A 212 -4.22 -8.57 -0.08
N THR A 213 -4.01 -9.01 1.16
CA THR A 213 -5.06 -9.07 2.19
C THR A 213 -4.96 -7.86 3.10
N LEU A 214 -6.05 -7.12 3.23
CA LEU A 214 -6.14 -6.00 4.17
C LEU A 214 -6.54 -6.51 5.54
N ARG A 215 -5.79 -6.12 6.55
CA ARG A 215 -6.05 -6.46 7.94
C ARG A 215 -5.72 -5.27 8.84
N PRO A 216 -6.33 -5.18 10.02
CA PRO A 216 -5.88 -4.26 11.05
C PRO A 216 -4.38 -4.45 11.30
N GLY A 217 -3.64 -3.35 11.43
CA GLY A 217 -2.19 -3.39 11.60
C GLY A 217 -1.77 -4.16 12.84
N ILE A 218 -2.54 -4.04 13.92
CA ILE A 218 -2.27 -4.79 15.16
C ILE A 218 -2.33 -6.29 14.94
N GLU A 219 -3.34 -6.80 14.22
CA GLU A 219 -3.49 -8.24 13.98
C GLU A 219 -2.34 -8.80 13.16
N ILE A 220 -1.86 -8.05 12.15
CA ILE A 220 -0.71 -8.46 11.36
C ILE A 220 0.52 -8.56 12.25
N VAL A 221 0.75 -7.56 13.10
CA VAL A 221 1.92 -7.51 13.99
C VAL A 221 1.85 -8.62 15.03
N THR A 222 0.71 -8.83 15.68
CA THR A 222 0.56 -9.84 16.73
C THR A 222 0.69 -11.26 16.17
N ASP A 223 0.11 -11.54 15.00
CA ASP A 223 0.27 -12.82 14.31
C ASP A 223 1.72 -13.05 13.88
N ALA A 224 2.35 -12.07 13.23
CA ALA A 224 3.70 -12.19 12.70
C ALA A 224 4.76 -12.36 13.81
N LEU A 225 4.50 -11.81 15.01
CA LEU A 225 5.37 -11.97 16.18
C LEU A 225 4.98 -13.16 17.07
N GLN A 226 3.89 -13.87 16.74
CA GLN A 226 3.30 -14.94 17.55
C GLN A 226 3.06 -14.49 18.99
N LEU A 227 2.54 -13.27 19.17
CA LEU A 227 2.41 -12.64 20.49
C LEU A 227 1.58 -13.51 21.43
N ALA A 228 0.45 -14.04 20.95
CA ALA A 228 -0.44 -14.91 21.74
C ALA A 228 0.29 -16.13 22.34
N THR A 229 1.22 -16.74 21.59
CA THR A 229 2.03 -17.86 22.09
C THR A 229 3.07 -17.39 23.11
N ARG A 230 3.67 -16.21 22.91
CA ARG A 230 4.71 -15.69 23.80
C ARG A 230 4.17 -15.24 25.16
N VAL A 231 2.92 -14.79 25.21
CA VAL A 231 2.29 -14.30 26.45
C VAL A 231 1.40 -15.34 27.13
N ALA A 232 1.23 -16.52 26.55
CA ALA A 232 0.33 -17.56 27.07
C ALA A 232 0.65 -17.96 28.52
N ASP A 233 1.94 -18.03 28.85
CA ASP A 233 2.44 -18.40 30.19
C ASP A 233 2.92 -17.19 31.01
N ALA A 234 2.59 -15.96 30.59
CA ALA A 234 3.03 -14.76 31.30
C ALA A 234 2.13 -14.48 32.51
N ASP A 235 2.73 -14.31 33.69
CA ASP A 235 2.02 -13.89 34.90
C ASP A 235 1.54 -12.43 34.84
N LEU A 236 2.23 -11.59 34.06
CA LEU A 236 1.95 -10.17 33.88
C LEU A 236 2.41 -9.70 32.49
N VAL A 237 1.54 -8.99 31.78
CA VAL A 237 1.85 -8.31 30.52
C VAL A 237 1.70 -6.81 30.73
N ILE A 238 2.74 -6.05 30.38
CA ILE A 238 2.73 -4.57 30.43
C ILE A 238 2.81 -4.06 29.01
N THR A 239 1.87 -3.18 28.63
CA THR A 239 1.79 -2.54 27.31
C THR A 239 1.51 -1.04 27.47
N GLY A 240 1.60 -0.28 26.37
CA GLY A 240 1.32 1.15 26.37
C GLY A 240 1.58 1.79 25.01
N GLU A 241 1.20 3.06 24.87
CA GLU A 241 1.47 3.87 23.68
C GLU A 241 1.73 5.34 24.07
N GLY A 242 2.31 6.11 23.17
CA GLY A 242 2.71 7.51 23.45
C GLY A 242 1.53 8.49 23.61
N ARG A 243 0.33 8.12 23.16
CA ARG A 243 -0.89 8.91 23.32
C ARG A 243 -2.12 8.01 23.31
N ILE A 244 -2.88 8.03 24.41
CA ILE A 244 -4.21 7.42 24.45
C ILE A 244 -5.20 8.44 23.89
N ASP A 245 -5.82 8.13 22.76
CA ASP A 245 -6.87 8.94 22.16
C ASP A 245 -8.12 8.10 21.83
N SER A 246 -9.14 8.72 21.24
CA SER A 246 -10.38 8.01 20.89
C SER A 246 -10.16 6.86 19.89
N GLN A 247 -9.02 6.83 19.18
CA GLN A 247 -8.64 5.74 18.29
C GLN A 247 -7.95 4.58 19.03
N THR A 248 -7.42 4.77 20.23
CA THR A 248 -6.88 3.68 21.08
C THR A 248 -7.93 2.61 21.35
N ILE A 249 -9.17 3.04 21.61
CA ILE A 249 -10.32 2.19 21.89
C ILE A 249 -10.73 1.36 20.66
N HIS A 250 -10.25 1.73 19.47
CA HIS A 250 -10.53 1.03 18.21
C HIS A 250 -9.53 -0.09 17.91
N GLY A 251 -8.88 -0.67 18.92
CA GLY A 251 -8.05 -1.86 18.76
C GLY A 251 -6.64 -1.55 18.26
N LYS A 252 -5.99 -0.53 18.80
CA LYS A 252 -4.54 -0.30 18.63
C LYS A 252 -3.74 -1.12 19.66
N VAL A 253 -2.42 -0.90 19.73
CA VAL A 253 -1.45 -1.72 20.48
C VAL A 253 -1.82 -2.02 21.94
N PRO A 254 -2.38 -1.08 22.75
CA PRO A 254 -2.69 -1.42 24.15
C PRO A 254 -3.94 -2.29 24.33
N VAL A 255 -4.86 -2.29 23.35
CA VAL A 255 -6.16 -2.97 23.45
C VAL A 255 -6.17 -4.32 22.73
N GLY A 256 -5.45 -4.43 21.61
CA GLY A 256 -5.34 -5.66 20.83
C GLY A 256 -4.29 -6.62 21.38
#